data_AF-A0A956KD70-F1
#
_entry.id   AF-A0A956KD70-F1
#
_cell.length_a   1.000
_cell.length_b   1.000
_cell.length_c   1.000
_cell.angle_alpha   90.00
_cell.angle_beta   90.00
_cell.angle_gamma   90.00
#
_symmetry.space_group_name_H-M   'P 1'
#
loop_
_entity.id
_entity.type
_entity.pdbx_description
1 polymer ?
#
loop_
_entity_poly.entity_id
_entity_poly.type
_entity_poly.pdbx_seq_one_letter_code
_entity_poly.pdbx_strand_id
1 'polypeptide(L)'
;MHSPRLRPSLSLLTVALAIAGCGDTEAVTDSTDSGGETAPTGTASESDPTTSAGSETTAGPTGSDSDTDSTGVDPSTDSETTDPTDPTTETTDPTTETTETTDPTTETTDPTTETTDACVCTPGEPEGVCVEADISVCAEDCMGYEAQPCPQGSACIDGECVENLCNPGSKICVDGESYAVCNDEGDDFDPPVACGDTEGCQSGNCVSLCEQVALNPSSVGCSFIANRMDNYDANQNDSLIVGNTNETKTANVQFYFTPNNSNTEQTQGPPVSIPPGMTYTWTLTNIPPNKISLLRQGGTYRVESDIPTIAYQHSPIGQNYTNDASMLLPEHAMRSNHIIASYPASVGNYPSYFNVIALEDDTTVSWTPRVNT
;
A
#
# COMPACT_ATOMS: atom_id res chain seq x y z
N MET A 1 -33.41 27.96 45.84
CA MET A 1 -32.42 28.71 46.64
C MET A 1 -31.88 27.80 47.74
N HIS A 2 -30.76 27.12 47.50
CA HIS A 2 -29.99 26.41 48.51
C HIS A 2 -28.51 26.56 48.13
N SER A 3 -27.74 27.20 49.00
CA SER A 3 -26.30 27.44 48.92
C SER A 3 -25.58 26.53 49.93
N PRO A 4 -24.25 26.37 49.88
CA PRO A 4 -23.62 25.06 49.69
C PRO A 4 -22.86 24.55 50.92
N ARG A 5 -22.51 23.25 50.91
CA ARG A 5 -21.55 22.66 51.85
C ARG A 5 -20.24 22.32 51.13
N LEU A 6 -19.15 22.94 51.60
CA LEU A 6 -17.76 22.61 51.27
C LEU A 6 -17.41 21.18 51.72
N ARG A 7 -16.54 20.51 50.97
CA ARG A 7 -15.78 19.32 51.39
C ARG A 7 -14.27 19.59 51.30
N PRO A 8 -13.43 18.94 52.12
CA PRO A 8 -12.05 19.33 52.36
C PRO A 8 -11.02 18.57 51.50
N SER A 9 -9.86 19.21 51.37
CA SER A 9 -8.61 18.78 50.73
C SER A 9 -7.97 17.58 51.43
N LEU A 10 -7.44 16.64 50.64
CA LEU A 10 -6.67 15.48 51.12
C LEU A 10 -5.23 15.57 50.57
N SER A 11 -4.28 15.90 51.46
CA SER A 11 -2.84 15.84 51.20
C SER A 11 -2.34 14.40 51.26
N LEU A 12 -1.64 13.95 50.21
CA LEU A 12 -0.95 12.66 50.19
C LEU A 12 0.46 12.78 50.77
N LEU A 13 0.75 11.87 51.70
CA LEU A 13 1.97 11.74 52.48
C LEU A 13 3.09 11.08 51.63
N THR A 14 4.24 11.73 51.56
CA THR A 14 5.45 11.24 50.89
C THR A 14 6.21 10.31 51.84
N VAL A 15 6.51 9.08 51.40
CA VAL A 15 7.41 8.15 52.11
C VAL A 15 8.81 8.30 51.52
N ALA A 16 9.76 8.72 52.34
CA ALA A 16 11.18 8.80 52.02
C ALA A 16 11.85 7.44 52.25
N LEU A 17 12.55 6.93 51.24
CA LEU A 17 13.47 5.81 51.38
C LEU A 17 14.88 6.31 51.02
N ALA A 18 15.75 6.34 52.02
CA ALA A 18 17.15 6.73 51.89
C ALA A 18 17.98 5.53 51.40
N ILE A 19 18.79 5.74 50.36
CA ILE A 19 19.92 4.87 50.02
C ILE A 19 21.18 5.74 50.01
N ALA A 20 22.19 5.24 50.71
CA ALA A 20 23.44 5.91 51.03
C ALA A 20 24.39 6.02 49.83
N GLY A 21 25.31 6.98 49.91
CA GLY A 21 26.20 7.40 48.83
C GLY A 21 27.42 6.52 48.57
N CYS A 22 27.97 6.71 47.38
CA CYS A 22 29.36 7.04 47.06
C CYS A 22 29.24 7.98 45.85
N GLY A 23 29.68 9.24 45.82
CA GLY A 23 30.88 9.82 46.39
C GLY A 23 31.99 9.72 45.35
N ASP A 24 32.00 10.65 44.37
CA ASP A 24 33.23 11.24 43.82
C ASP A 24 32.88 12.48 42.98
N THR A 25 33.31 13.62 43.51
CA THR A 25 33.32 14.96 42.91
C THR A 25 34.62 15.14 42.15
N GLU A 26 34.55 15.38 40.84
CA GLU A 26 35.64 16.00 40.08
C GLU A 26 35.06 17.19 39.29
N ALA A 27 35.81 18.28 39.32
CA ALA A 27 35.38 19.62 39.03
C ALA A 27 35.13 19.90 37.54
N VAL A 28 34.08 20.66 37.26
CA VAL A 28 33.82 21.30 35.97
C VAL A 28 34.71 22.54 35.87
N THR A 29 35.66 22.55 34.94
CA THR A 29 36.26 23.79 34.43
C THR A 29 35.52 24.20 33.18
N ASP A 30 34.82 25.31 33.29
CA ASP A 30 34.20 26.08 32.21
C ASP A 30 35.30 26.61 31.27
N SER A 31 35.08 26.52 29.96
CA SER A 31 35.96 27.10 28.94
C SER A 31 35.15 27.46 27.71
N THR A 32 34.48 28.61 27.79
CA THR A 32 34.20 29.48 26.65
C THR A 32 35.51 29.78 25.91
N ASP A 33 35.59 29.54 24.60
CA ASP A 33 36.38 30.42 23.74
C ASP A 33 35.78 30.54 22.32
N SER A 34 35.80 31.78 21.84
CA SER A 34 35.31 32.24 20.55
C SER A 34 36.49 32.76 19.74
N GLY A 35 36.66 32.21 18.53
CA GLY A 35 37.18 32.95 17.37
C GLY A 35 38.70 32.98 17.12
N GLY A 36 39.04 32.96 15.83
CA GLY A 36 40.16 33.74 15.31
C GLY A 36 41.31 32.97 14.67
N GLU A 37 41.42 33.11 13.35
CA GLU A 37 42.51 32.68 12.47
C GLU A 37 43.93 33.00 12.96
N THR A 38 44.89 32.09 12.72
CA THR A 38 46.13 32.39 11.97
C THR A 38 46.90 31.13 11.58
N ALA A 39 47.41 31.11 10.35
CA ALA A 39 48.30 30.09 9.79
C ALA A 39 49.70 30.10 10.42
N PRO A 40 50.50 29.04 10.21
CA PRO A 40 51.73 29.27 9.47
C PRO A 40 52.11 28.20 8.44
N THR A 41 52.94 28.68 7.52
CA THR A 41 53.60 28.08 6.36
C THR A 41 54.63 27.00 6.73
N GLY A 42 54.74 25.97 5.90
CA GLY A 42 55.86 25.02 5.91
C GLY A 42 55.89 24.18 4.63
N THR A 43 56.94 24.34 3.83
CA THR A 43 57.11 23.87 2.45
C THR A 43 57.96 22.60 2.37
N ALA A 44 57.59 21.74 1.39
CA ALA A 44 58.37 20.74 0.64
C ALA A 44 59.01 19.53 1.34
N SER A 45 58.77 18.32 0.81
CA SER A 45 59.63 17.79 -0.27
C SER A 45 59.06 16.50 -0.89
N GLU A 46 59.25 16.39 -2.21
CA GLU A 46 58.97 15.25 -3.08
C GLU A 46 59.81 14.02 -2.75
N SER A 47 59.27 12.83 -3.03
CA SER A 47 59.98 11.75 -3.74
C SER A 47 59.05 10.59 -4.10
N ASP A 48 58.65 10.53 -5.37
CA ASP A 48 58.52 9.28 -6.14
C ASP A 48 59.94 8.89 -6.64
N PRO A 49 60.28 7.64 -7.05
CA PRO A 49 59.49 6.88 -8.04
C PRO A 49 59.55 5.33 -7.96
N THR A 50 58.76 4.70 -8.84
CA THR A 50 59.07 3.59 -9.78
C THR A 50 58.13 2.37 -9.80
N THR A 51 57.61 2.19 -11.00
CA THR A 51 57.00 1.02 -11.66
C THR A 51 57.78 -0.30 -11.53
N SER A 52 57.04 -1.42 -11.44
CA SER A 52 57.40 -2.66 -12.15
C SER A 52 56.15 -3.49 -12.47
N ALA A 53 56.06 -3.90 -13.73
CA ALA A 53 55.12 -4.88 -14.24
C ALA A 53 55.65 -6.31 -13.98
N GLY A 54 54.73 -7.28 -13.85
CA GLY A 54 55.04 -8.70 -13.77
C GLY A 54 53.80 -9.55 -14.02
N SER A 55 53.76 -10.16 -15.20
CA SER A 55 52.77 -11.11 -15.69
C SER A 55 53.09 -12.53 -15.21
N GLU A 56 52.06 -13.40 -15.11
CA GLU A 56 52.02 -14.83 -15.48
C GLU A 56 51.16 -15.74 -14.56
N THR A 57 50.02 -16.17 -15.12
CA THR A 57 49.49 -17.56 -15.23
C THR A 57 49.71 -18.58 -14.09
N THR A 58 48.65 -19.27 -13.65
CA THR A 58 48.16 -20.61 -14.14
C THR A 58 47.36 -21.36 -13.05
N ALA A 59 46.35 -22.11 -13.51
CA ALA A 59 45.83 -23.36 -12.94
C ALA A 59 44.96 -23.33 -11.67
N GLY A 60 43.67 -23.64 -11.86
CA GLY A 60 42.90 -24.40 -10.88
C GLY A 60 43.32 -25.87 -10.83
N PRO A 61 42.78 -26.63 -9.86
CA PRO A 61 42.06 -27.83 -10.29
C PRO A 61 40.73 -28.05 -9.56
N THR A 62 39.92 -28.82 -10.29
CA THR A 62 38.67 -29.51 -10.02
C THR A 62 38.71 -30.57 -8.90
N GLY A 63 37.51 -30.90 -8.37
CA GLY A 63 37.18 -32.17 -7.69
C GLY A 63 36.18 -31.94 -6.55
N SER A 64 34.87 -32.03 -6.80
CA SER A 64 34.01 -33.24 -6.89
C SER A 64 33.44 -33.71 -5.55
N ASP A 65 32.12 -33.56 -5.48
CA ASP A 65 31.06 -34.34 -4.83
C ASP A 65 31.41 -35.47 -3.86
N SER A 66 30.62 -35.52 -2.79
CA SER A 66 30.12 -36.76 -2.21
C SER A 66 28.76 -36.52 -1.57
N ASP A 67 27.75 -37.11 -2.20
CA ASP A 67 26.39 -37.31 -1.73
C ASP A 67 26.32 -37.96 -0.34
N THR A 68 25.24 -37.69 0.39
CA THR A 68 24.56 -38.78 1.12
C THR A 68 23.06 -38.56 1.10
N ASP A 69 22.44 -39.37 0.25
CA ASP A 69 21.03 -39.66 0.14
C ASP A 69 20.52 -40.43 1.37
N SER A 70 19.27 -40.19 1.77
CA SER A 70 18.48 -41.17 2.53
C SER A 70 17.00 -41.01 2.24
N THR A 71 16.52 -42.11 1.70
CA THR A 71 15.20 -42.48 1.21
C THR A 71 14.34 -43.11 2.32
N GLY A 72 13.02 -43.20 2.07
CA GLY A 72 12.07 -44.01 2.85
C GLY A 72 10.68 -43.39 2.89
N VAL A 73 9.87 -43.46 1.84
CA VAL A 73 8.93 -44.55 1.46
C VAL A 73 7.69 -44.64 2.36
N ASP A 74 6.57 -44.42 1.68
CA ASP A 74 5.14 -44.56 2.01
C ASP A 74 4.71 -45.98 2.44
N PRO A 75 3.54 -46.11 3.09
CA PRO A 75 2.49 -46.88 2.41
C PRO A 75 1.07 -46.30 2.51
N SER A 76 0.47 -46.14 1.32
CA SER A 76 -0.96 -46.21 0.95
C SER A 76 -1.91 -46.97 1.89
N THR A 77 -3.13 -46.43 2.09
CA THR A 77 -4.38 -47.14 1.71
C THR A 77 -5.60 -46.22 1.61
N ASP A 78 -6.35 -46.48 0.52
CA ASP A 78 -7.66 -46.02 0.04
C ASP A 78 -8.75 -45.63 1.05
N SER A 79 -9.60 -44.66 0.63
CA SER A 79 -11.02 -44.93 0.38
C SER A 79 -11.69 -43.81 -0.43
N GLU A 80 -12.04 -44.14 -1.67
CA GLU A 80 -13.14 -43.53 -2.43
C GLU A 80 -14.47 -43.80 -1.72
N THR A 81 -15.46 -42.90 -1.83
CA THR A 81 -16.83 -43.36 -2.10
C THR A 81 -17.67 -42.29 -2.79
N THR A 82 -18.28 -42.76 -3.87
CA THR A 82 -19.23 -42.14 -4.77
C THR A 82 -20.64 -42.01 -4.18
N ASP A 83 -21.40 -41.12 -4.80
CA ASP A 83 -22.87 -40.95 -4.82
C ASP A 83 -23.69 -42.26 -4.79
N PRO A 84 -24.98 -42.21 -4.40
CA PRO A 84 -25.99 -42.43 -5.44
C PRO A 84 -27.31 -41.64 -5.31
N THR A 85 -27.91 -41.51 -6.49
CA THR A 85 -29.20 -40.91 -6.87
C THR A 85 -30.45 -41.74 -6.49
N ASP A 86 -31.57 -41.03 -6.31
CA ASP A 86 -32.98 -41.36 -6.67
C ASP A 86 -33.79 -42.40 -5.84
N PRO A 87 -35.14 -42.55 -6.00
CA PRO A 87 -36.25 -41.60 -6.30
C PRO A 87 -37.35 -41.68 -5.21
N THR A 88 -38.40 -40.83 -5.26
CA THR A 88 -39.79 -41.31 -4.97
C THR A 88 -40.87 -40.35 -5.46
N THR A 89 -41.64 -40.85 -6.40
CA THR A 89 -42.97 -40.42 -6.83
C THR A 89 -44.01 -40.81 -5.78
N GLU A 90 -44.96 -39.94 -5.43
CA GLU A 90 -46.33 -40.38 -5.07
C GLU A 90 -47.37 -39.32 -5.47
N THR A 91 -48.36 -39.79 -6.20
CA THR A 91 -49.60 -39.13 -6.59
C THR A 91 -50.71 -39.64 -5.66
N THR A 92 -51.61 -38.78 -5.14
CA THR A 92 -53.09 -38.99 -5.14
C THR A 92 -53.84 -37.88 -4.38
N ASP A 93 -54.82 -37.30 -5.10
CA ASP A 93 -56.06 -36.61 -4.69
C ASP A 93 -56.90 -37.38 -3.62
N PRO A 94 -58.13 -36.95 -3.22
CA PRO A 94 -58.65 -35.63 -2.82
C PRO A 94 -59.55 -35.76 -1.56
N THR A 95 -59.94 -34.69 -0.84
CA THR A 95 -61.29 -34.62 -0.22
C THR A 95 -61.74 -33.22 0.21
N THR A 96 -62.77 -32.77 -0.48
CA THR A 96 -63.98 -32.05 -0.05
C THR A 96 -64.22 -31.86 1.47
N GLU A 97 -64.49 -30.61 1.86
CA GLU A 97 -65.52 -30.30 2.86
C GLU A 97 -66.36 -29.10 2.40
N THR A 98 -67.61 -29.09 2.84
CA THR A 98 -68.79 -28.55 2.16
C THR A 98 -69.46 -27.47 3.02
N THR A 99 -70.14 -26.51 2.36
CA THR A 99 -71.35 -25.77 2.84
C THR A 99 -71.17 -24.77 4.01
N GLU A 100 -71.82 -23.60 4.12
CA GLU A 100 -73.14 -23.07 3.71
C GLU A 100 -73.03 -21.55 3.41
N THR A 101 -73.65 -21.03 2.34
CA THR A 101 -75.00 -20.40 2.26
C THR A 101 -75.21 -19.15 3.15
N THR A 102 -75.32 -17.97 2.53
CA THR A 102 -76.48 -17.05 2.65
C THR A 102 -76.31 -15.85 1.71
N ASP A 103 -77.18 -15.76 0.71
CA ASP A 103 -77.67 -14.51 0.11
C ASP A 103 -78.92 -14.07 0.93
N PRO A 104 -79.57 -12.89 0.76
CA PRO A 104 -79.33 -11.82 -0.19
C PRO A 104 -79.43 -10.38 0.38
N THR A 105 -78.98 -9.36 -0.34
CA THR A 105 -79.73 -8.08 -0.39
C THR A 105 -79.44 -7.30 -1.67
N THR A 106 -80.53 -6.97 -2.36
CA THR A 106 -80.61 -6.11 -3.55
C THR A 106 -80.56 -4.65 -3.11
N GLU A 107 -79.68 -3.84 -3.71
CA GLU A 107 -79.89 -2.40 -3.82
C GLU A 107 -79.50 -1.92 -5.22
N THR A 108 -80.45 -1.25 -5.85
CA THR A 108 -80.36 -0.64 -7.18
C THR A 108 -80.18 0.85 -6.98
N THR A 109 -79.12 1.43 -7.53
CA THR A 109 -79.04 2.87 -7.83
C THR A 109 -78.25 3.10 -9.11
N ASP A 110 -78.98 3.68 -10.07
CA ASP A 110 -78.65 4.49 -11.27
C ASP A 110 -77.31 4.34 -12.03
N PRO A 111 -77.36 4.24 -13.38
CA PRO A 111 -76.21 4.49 -14.23
C PRO A 111 -76.09 5.99 -14.50
N THR A 112 -75.08 6.64 -13.92
CA THR A 112 -74.58 7.90 -14.47
C THR A 112 -73.83 7.63 -15.76
N THR A 113 -74.23 8.38 -16.77
CA THR A 113 -73.73 8.40 -18.13
C THR A 113 -72.27 8.88 -18.12
N GLU A 114 -71.31 7.96 -18.18
CA GLU A 114 -69.96 8.28 -18.60
C GLU A 114 -69.78 7.88 -20.06
N THR A 115 -69.42 8.89 -20.83
CA THR A 115 -68.88 8.78 -22.17
C THR A 115 -67.81 7.71 -22.15
N THR A 116 -68.05 6.58 -22.83
CA THR A 116 -67.00 5.62 -23.14
C THR A 116 -66.06 6.30 -24.15
N ASP A 117 -65.14 7.11 -23.65
CA ASP A 117 -63.92 7.40 -24.42
C ASP A 117 -63.23 6.05 -24.59
N ALA A 118 -63.11 5.62 -25.84
CA ALA A 118 -62.55 4.32 -26.16
C ALA A 118 -61.11 4.27 -25.65
N CYS A 119 -60.77 3.25 -24.85
CA CYS A 119 -59.40 3.03 -24.42
C CYS A 119 -58.46 2.99 -25.62
N VAL A 120 -57.34 3.72 -25.51
CA VAL A 120 -56.35 3.85 -26.58
C VAL A 120 -55.39 2.66 -26.59
N CYS A 121 -55.21 2.01 -25.44
CA CYS A 121 -54.43 0.80 -25.22
C CYS A 121 -55.10 -0.09 -24.14
N THR A 122 -54.65 -1.33 -23.98
CA THR A 122 -55.13 -2.21 -22.91
C THR A 122 -54.30 -1.95 -21.64
N PRO A 123 -54.90 -1.53 -20.51
CA PRO A 123 -54.18 -1.34 -19.25
C PRO A 123 -53.26 -2.51 -18.89
N GLY A 124 -52.01 -2.21 -18.55
CA GLY A 124 -51.00 -3.21 -18.19
C GLY A 124 -50.34 -3.94 -19.36
N GLU A 125 -50.73 -3.65 -20.61
CA GLU A 125 -50.09 -4.23 -21.81
C GLU A 125 -48.85 -3.40 -22.20
N PRO A 126 -47.68 -4.04 -22.42
CA PRO A 126 -46.48 -3.35 -22.85
C PRO A 126 -46.57 -2.91 -24.33
N GLU A 127 -46.06 -1.72 -24.63
CA GLU A 127 -45.99 -1.18 -26.00
C GLU A 127 -44.90 -1.84 -26.86
N GLY A 128 -44.01 -2.63 -26.23
CA GLY A 128 -42.81 -3.14 -26.88
C GLY A 128 -41.76 -2.06 -27.12
N VAL A 129 -41.74 -1.01 -26.31
CA VAL A 129 -40.77 0.09 -26.38
C VAL A 129 -40.15 0.30 -25.00
N CYS A 130 -38.84 0.48 -24.96
CA CYS A 130 -38.10 0.79 -23.74
C CYS A 130 -37.94 2.29 -23.56
N VAL A 131 -38.12 2.77 -22.33
CA VAL A 131 -37.82 4.14 -21.90
C VAL A 131 -36.69 4.03 -20.88
N GLU A 132 -35.46 4.30 -21.33
CA GLU A 132 -34.24 3.97 -20.56
C GLU A 132 -34.16 2.46 -20.26
N ALA A 133 -34.13 2.05 -18.99
CA ALA A 133 -34.11 0.65 -18.58
C ALA A 133 -35.50 0.07 -18.27
N ASP A 134 -36.55 0.89 -18.36
CA ASP A 134 -37.92 0.57 -17.99
C ASP A 134 -38.77 0.24 -19.23
N ILE A 135 -39.76 -0.63 -19.08
CA ILE A 135 -40.68 -1.01 -20.15
C ILE A 135 -41.87 -0.03 -20.21
N SER A 136 -42.22 0.44 -21.41
CA SER A 136 -43.40 1.30 -21.63
C SER A 136 -44.67 0.45 -21.52
N VAL A 137 -45.49 0.68 -20.51
CA VAL A 137 -46.73 -0.08 -20.23
C VAL A 137 -47.93 0.86 -20.26
N CYS A 138 -49.04 0.40 -20.83
CA CYS A 138 -50.28 1.18 -20.87
C CYS A 138 -50.77 1.46 -19.44
N ALA A 139 -50.96 2.74 -19.13
CA ALA A 139 -51.41 3.20 -17.83
C ALA A 139 -52.82 2.65 -17.49
N GLU A 140 -53.15 2.60 -16.20
CA GLU A 140 -54.46 2.09 -15.73
C GLU A 140 -55.65 2.89 -16.27
N ASP A 141 -55.45 4.19 -16.55
CA ASP A 141 -56.49 5.06 -17.11
C ASP A 141 -56.71 4.85 -18.62
N CYS A 142 -55.90 4.00 -19.26
CA CYS A 142 -55.89 3.68 -20.68
C CYS A 142 -55.75 4.88 -21.64
N MET A 143 -55.25 6.02 -21.13
CA MET A 143 -55.08 7.26 -21.90
C MET A 143 -53.65 7.46 -22.42
N GLY A 144 -52.69 6.62 -22.04
CA GLY A 144 -51.30 6.69 -22.48
C GLY A 144 -50.41 5.58 -21.92
N TYR A 145 -49.12 5.67 -22.22
CA TYR A 145 -48.11 4.73 -21.71
C TYR A 145 -47.22 5.41 -20.66
N GLU A 146 -46.81 4.64 -19.66
CA GLU A 146 -45.90 5.05 -18.60
C GLU A 146 -44.74 4.06 -18.45
N ALA A 147 -43.59 4.57 -18.01
CA ALA A 147 -42.41 3.75 -17.77
C ALA A 147 -42.61 2.92 -16.49
N GLN A 148 -42.53 1.60 -16.62
CA GLN A 148 -42.60 0.67 -15.51
C GLN A 148 -41.28 -0.09 -15.37
N PRO A 149 -40.71 -0.20 -14.15
CA PRO A 149 -39.50 -0.99 -13.92
C PRO A 149 -39.72 -2.45 -14.30
N CYS A 150 -38.75 -3.03 -14.99
CA CYS A 150 -38.72 -4.47 -15.20
C CYS A 150 -38.58 -5.23 -13.86
N PRO A 151 -39.03 -6.50 -13.79
CA PRO A 151 -38.85 -7.36 -12.62
C PRO A 151 -37.39 -7.35 -12.09
N GLN A 152 -37.19 -7.60 -10.80
CA GLN A 152 -35.84 -7.56 -10.21
C GLN A 152 -34.84 -8.43 -10.99
N GLY A 153 -33.71 -7.82 -11.37
CA GLY A 153 -32.67 -8.51 -12.14
C GLY A 153 -32.95 -8.58 -13.65
N SER A 154 -33.92 -7.82 -14.17
CA SER A 154 -34.18 -7.69 -15.60
C SER A 154 -34.14 -6.22 -16.04
N ALA A 155 -33.82 -6.00 -17.31
CA ALA A 155 -33.84 -4.69 -17.95
C ALA A 155 -34.67 -4.77 -19.24
N CYS A 156 -35.25 -3.64 -19.65
CA CYS A 156 -35.94 -3.56 -20.92
C CYS A 156 -34.93 -3.54 -22.07
N ILE A 157 -34.92 -4.57 -22.90
CA ILE A 157 -34.11 -4.66 -24.13
C ILE A 157 -35.06 -5.05 -25.26
N ASP A 158 -35.03 -4.30 -26.37
CA ASP A 158 -35.89 -4.51 -27.54
C ASP A 158 -37.41 -4.63 -27.25
N GLY A 159 -37.87 -3.95 -26.19
CA GLY A 159 -39.29 -3.92 -25.82
C GLY A 159 -39.76 -5.05 -24.92
N GLU A 160 -38.85 -5.89 -24.43
CA GLU A 160 -39.13 -6.98 -23.50
C GLU A 160 -38.26 -6.87 -22.23
N CYS A 161 -38.82 -7.26 -21.08
CA CYS A 161 -38.03 -7.39 -19.86
C CYS A 161 -37.25 -8.71 -19.90
N VAL A 162 -35.96 -8.63 -20.18
CA VAL A 162 -35.04 -9.76 -20.19
C VAL A 162 -34.18 -9.75 -18.93
N GLU A 163 -33.90 -10.92 -18.35
CA GLU A 163 -32.93 -11.02 -17.25
C GLU A 163 -31.61 -10.39 -17.68
N ASN A 164 -31.17 -9.39 -16.93
CA ASN A 164 -30.03 -8.55 -17.26
C ASN A 164 -28.94 -8.83 -16.25
N LEU A 165 -27.85 -9.44 -16.69
CA LEU A 165 -26.71 -9.75 -15.84
C LEU A 165 -25.98 -8.46 -15.43
N CYS A 166 -25.87 -7.51 -16.36
CA CYS A 166 -25.17 -6.25 -16.16
C CYS A 166 -25.74 -5.14 -17.05
N ASN A 167 -25.48 -3.88 -16.70
CA ASN A 167 -25.88 -2.77 -17.58
C ASN A 167 -24.92 -2.69 -18.77
N PRO A 168 -25.41 -2.67 -20.03
CA PRO A 168 -24.54 -2.54 -21.21
C PRO A 168 -23.50 -1.42 -21.09
N GLY A 169 -22.25 -1.73 -21.45
CA GLY A 169 -21.12 -0.82 -21.36
C GLY A 169 -20.56 -0.56 -19.95
N SER A 170 -21.19 -1.11 -18.89
CA SER A 170 -20.63 -1.03 -17.53
C SER A 170 -19.33 -1.84 -17.42
N LYS A 171 -18.40 -1.37 -16.57
CA LYS A 171 -17.10 -2.02 -16.37
C LYS A 171 -16.98 -2.61 -14.98
N ILE A 172 -16.40 -3.80 -14.89
CA ILE A 172 -16.04 -4.45 -13.63
C ILE A 172 -14.58 -4.87 -13.66
N CYS A 173 -13.93 -4.95 -12.50
CA CYS A 173 -12.65 -5.64 -12.40
C CYS A 173 -12.91 -7.14 -12.29
N VAL A 174 -12.24 -7.91 -13.14
CA VAL A 174 -12.30 -9.38 -13.10
C VAL A 174 -11.29 -9.90 -12.08
N ASP A 175 -10.13 -9.25 -12.05
CA ASP A 175 -9.07 -9.44 -11.07
C ASP A 175 -8.37 -8.09 -10.82
N GLY A 176 -7.23 -8.12 -10.12
CA GLY A 176 -6.45 -6.90 -9.85
C GLY A 176 -5.72 -6.32 -11.07
N GLU A 177 -5.73 -7.02 -12.21
CA GLU A 177 -4.91 -6.68 -13.39
C GLU A 177 -5.75 -6.47 -14.66
N SER A 178 -7.04 -6.79 -14.64
CA SER A 178 -7.91 -6.74 -15.80
C SER A 178 -9.34 -6.32 -15.48
N TYR A 179 -10.01 -5.75 -16.48
CA TYR A 179 -11.42 -5.37 -16.41
C TYR A 179 -12.22 -6.03 -17.52
N ALA A 180 -13.51 -6.21 -17.33
CA ALA A 180 -14.44 -6.63 -18.37
C ALA A 180 -15.52 -5.57 -18.57
N VAL A 181 -16.10 -5.54 -19.78
CA VAL A 181 -17.17 -4.63 -20.17
C VAL A 181 -18.43 -5.46 -20.40
N CYS A 182 -19.57 -5.01 -19.89
CA CYS A 182 -20.84 -5.65 -20.18
C CYS A 182 -21.19 -5.47 -21.66
N ASN A 183 -21.61 -6.54 -22.33
CA ASN A 183 -21.98 -6.51 -23.75
C ASN A 183 -23.25 -5.65 -23.99
N ASP A 184 -23.56 -5.40 -25.25
CA ASP A 184 -24.72 -4.57 -25.64
C ASP A 184 -26.06 -5.25 -25.26
N GLU A 185 -26.07 -6.58 -25.25
CA GLU A 185 -27.22 -7.42 -24.85
C GLU A 185 -27.44 -7.49 -23.34
N GLY A 186 -26.48 -7.05 -22.52
CA GLY A 186 -26.58 -7.03 -21.06
C GLY A 186 -26.58 -8.41 -20.37
N ASP A 187 -26.40 -9.48 -21.14
CA ASP A 187 -26.50 -10.86 -20.67
C ASP A 187 -25.14 -11.52 -20.37
N ASP A 188 -24.03 -10.89 -20.77
CA ASP A 188 -22.67 -11.38 -20.51
C ASP A 188 -21.63 -10.24 -20.42
N PHE A 189 -20.45 -10.58 -19.90
CA PHE A 189 -19.28 -9.71 -19.95
C PHE A 189 -18.35 -10.12 -21.10
N ASP A 190 -17.88 -9.14 -21.86
CA ASP A 190 -16.83 -9.33 -22.84
C ASP A 190 -15.56 -9.91 -22.21
N PRO A 191 -14.72 -10.61 -23.00
CA PRO A 191 -13.45 -11.13 -22.51
C PRO A 191 -12.61 -10.07 -21.78
N PRO A 192 -11.96 -10.42 -20.64
CA PRO A 192 -11.22 -9.46 -19.84
C PRO A 192 -10.10 -8.77 -20.63
N VAL A 193 -9.99 -7.47 -20.44
CA VAL A 193 -8.95 -6.60 -21.00
C VAL A 193 -7.93 -6.29 -19.90
N ALA A 194 -6.67 -6.63 -20.15
CA ALA A 194 -5.58 -6.33 -19.23
C ALA A 194 -5.29 -4.82 -19.13
N CYS A 195 -5.05 -4.35 -17.91
CA CYS A 195 -4.51 -3.03 -17.65
C CYS A 195 -3.02 -2.94 -18.05
N GLY A 196 -2.52 -1.72 -18.18
CA GLY A 196 -1.13 -1.47 -18.55
C GLY A 196 -0.11 -2.08 -17.57
N ASP A 197 1.16 -2.11 -17.98
CA ASP A 197 2.25 -2.71 -17.21
C ASP A 197 2.47 -2.04 -15.84
N THR A 198 2.02 -0.80 -15.68
CA THR A 198 2.13 0.00 -14.43
C THR A 198 0.79 0.24 -13.74
N GLU A 199 -0.27 -0.40 -14.23
CA GLU A 199 -1.65 -0.21 -13.78
C GLU A 199 -2.23 -1.50 -13.22
N GLY A 200 -3.23 -1.33 -12.36
CA GLY A 200 -4.11 -2.39 -11.90
C GLY A 200 -5.57 -1.95 -12.02
N CYS A 201 -6.49 -2.92 -12.02
CA CYS A 201 -7.90 -2.61 -12.08
C CYS A 201 -8.42 -2.20 -10.70
N GLN A 202 -9.04 -1.02 -10.63
CA GLN A 202 -9.78 -0.55 -9.48
C GLN A 202 -11.13 0.00 -9.93
N SER A 203 -12.22 -0.55 -9.40
CA SER A 203 -13.59 -0.10 -9.71
C SER A 203 -13.89 0.00 -11.21
N GLY A 204 -13.48 -1.02 -11.99
CA GLY A 204 -13.69 -1.11 -13.43
C GLY A 204 -12.78 -0.24 -14.28
N ASN A 205 -11.79 0.44 -13.68
CA ASN A 205 -10.86 1.32 -14.38
C ASN A 205 -9.41 0.91 -14.13
N CYS A 206 -8.57 1.01 -15.16
CA CYS A 206 -7.13 0.87 -15.00
C CYS A 206 -6.59 2.15 -14.38
N VAL A 207 -5.92 2.01 -13.23
CA VAL A 207 -5.33 3.11 -12.49
C VAL A 207 -3.92 2.74 -12.07
N SER A 208 -3.04 3.73 -11.91
CA SER A 208 -1.64 3.50 -11.55
C SER A 208 -1.53 2.69 -10.26
N LEU A 209 -0.70 1.64 -10.27
CA LEU A 209 -0.44 0.86 -9.06
C LEU A 209 0.18 1.72 -7.94
N CYS A 210 0.99 2.72 -8.31
CA CYS A 210 1.58 3.67 -7.37
C CYS A 210 0.55 4.59 -6.71
N GLU A 211 -0.45 5.04 -7.47
CA GLU A 211 -1.57 5.81 -6.92
C GLU A 211 -2.44 4.96 -6.00
N GLN A 212 -2.70 3.71 -6.36
CA GLN A 212 -3.48 2.78 -5.53
C GLN A 212 -2.85 2.55 -4.15
N VAL A 213 -1.53 2.30 -4.09
CA VAL A 213 -0.85 2.09 -2.80
C VAL A 213 -0.73 3.36 -1.98
N ALA A 214 -0.66 4.54 -2.63
CA ALA A 214 -0.58 5.81 -1.92
C ALA A 214 -1.83 6.11 -1.08
N LEU A 215 -2.99 5.53 -1.42
CA LEU A 215 -4.23 5.66 -0.65
C LEU A 215 -4.19 4.92 0.69
N ASN A 216 -3.29 3.95 0.87
CA ASN A 216 -3.20 3.11 2.06
C ASN A 216 -1.74 3.03 2.54
N PRO A 217 -1.32 3.93 3.46
CA PRO A 217 0.06 4.00 3.92
C PRO A 217 0.59 2.66 4.44
N SER A 218 1.68 2.18 3.84
CA SER A 218 2.38 0.94 4.20
C SER A 218 3.88 1.07 3.95
N SER A 219 4.65 0.00 4.13
CA SER A 219 6.06 -0.06 3.70
C SER A 219 6.25 -0.35 2.21
N VAL A 220 5.16 -0.51 1.46
CA VAL A 220 5.15 -0.72 0.02
C VAL A 220 4.85 0.61 -0.67
N GLY A 221 5.65 0.99 -1.65
CA GLY A 221 5.47 2.26 -2.36
C GLY A 221 6.39 2.43 -3.55
N CYS A 222 6.35 3.63 -4.14
CA CYS A 222 7.05 3.91 -5.40
C CYS A 222 8.16 4.96 -5.29
N SER A 223 8.31 5.61 -4.13
CA SER A 223 9.40 6.56 -3.91
C SER A 223 9.97 6.43 -2.51
N PHE A 224 11.29 6.28 -2.41
CA PHE A 224 12.02 6.07 -1.15
C PHE A 224 13.23 6.97 -1.07
N ILE A 225 13.51 7.47 0.13
CA ILE A 225 14.63 8.37 0.40
C ILE A 225 15.60 7.70 1.37
N ALA A 226 16.89 7.81 1.06
CA ALA A 226 17.99 7.24 1.82
C ALA A 226 19.13 8.25 1.97
N ASN A 227 20.01 8.00 2.92
CA ASN A 227 21.27 8.73 3.07
C ASN A 227 22.37 7.82 3.61
N ARG A 228 23.62 8.22 3.41
CA ARG A 228 24.74 7.57 4.08
C ARG A 228 24.69 7.84 5.58
N MET A 229 24.69 6.77 6.37
CA MET A 229 24.62 6.80 7.82
C MET A 229 26.04 6.87 8.42
N ASP A 230 26.14 7.53 9.57
CA ASP A 230 27.40 7.55 10.31
C ASP A 230 27.64 6.17 10.94
N ASN A 231 28.79 5.59 10.62
CA ASN A 231 29.16 4.25 11.03
C ASN A 231 30.54 4.27 11.70
N TYR A 232 30.86 3.20 12.44
CA TYR A 232 32.16 3.09 13.10
C TYR A 232 33.33 3.28 12.13
N ASP A 233 33.24 2.66 10.95
CA ASP A 233 34.13 2.87 9.81
C ASP A 233 33.39 3.55 8.66
N ALA A 234 33.65 4.84 8.48
CA ALA A 234 33.02 5.65 7.43
C ALA A 234 33.44 5.27 6.00
N ASN A 235 34.50 4.47 5.82
CA ASN A 235 34.96 4.03 4.50
C ASN A 235 34.16 2.85 3.96
N GLN A 236 33.47 2.11 4.82
CA GLN A 236 32.54 1.09 4.36
C GLN A 236 31.28 1.75 3.85
N ASN A 237 30.80 1.32 2.68
CA ASN A 237 29.61 1.88 2.05
C ASN A 237 28.32 1.29 2.61
N ASP A 238 27.28 2.11 2.62
CA ASP A 238 25.92 1.65 2.86
C ASP A 238 25.33 1.12 1.54
N SER A 239 24.19 0.47 1.61
CA SER A 239 23.43 0.10 0.43
C SER A 239 21.94 0.31 0.60
N LEU A 240 21.29 0.57 -0.52
CA LEU A 240 19.85 0.61 -0.66
C LEU A 240 19.42 -0.56 -1.54
N ILE A 241 18.66 -1.48 -0.96
CA ILE A 241 18.11 -2.65 -1.66
C ILE A 241 16.66 -2.37 -1.99
N VAL A 242 16.32 -2.47 -3.26
CA VAL A 242 14.95 -2.32 -3.77
C VAL A 242 14.44 -3.70 -4.18
N GLY A 243 13.28 -4.09 -3.70
CA GLY A 243 12.64 -5.37 -4.02
C GLY A 243 11.33 -5.18 -4.76
N ASN A 244 11.18 -5.86 -5.89
CA ASN A 244 9.91 -5.94 -6.60
C ASN A 244 9.07 -7.08 -6.01
N THR A 245 8.00 -6.74 -5.30
CA THR A 245 7.08 -7.70 -4.68
C THR A 245 5.89 -8.05 -5.55
N ASN A 246 5.75 -7.45 -6.74
CA ASN A 246 4.71 -7.82 -7.68
C ASN A 246 5.00 -9.23 -8.25
N GLU A 247 3.93 -10.00 -8.50
CA GLU A 247 4.01 -11.40 -8.92
C GLU A 247 4.28 -11.57 -10.43
N THR A 248 3.92 -10.58 -11.25
CA THR A 248 3.87 -10.71 -12.72
C THR A 248 4.56 -9.54 -13.43
N LYS A 249 4.47 -8.32 -12.89
CA LYS A 249 4.95 -7.07 -13.50
C LYS A 249 6.40 -6.77 -13.12
N THR A 250 7.18 -6.32 -14.09
CA THR A 250 8.56 -5.84 -13.88
C THR A 250 8.55 -4.39 -13.44
N ALA A 251 9.27 -4.05 -12.38
CA ALA A 251 9.45 -2.67 -11.94
C ALA A 251 10.60 -2.00 -12.69
N ASN A 252 10.37 -0.84 -13.29
CA ASN A 252 11.45 0.01 -13.81
C ASN A 252 11.77 1.10 -12.79
N VAL A 253 12.98 1.02 -12.27
CA VAL A 253 13.40 1.81 -11.11
C VAL A 253 14.48 2.80 -11.51
N GLN A 254 14.22 4.09 -11.34
CA GLN A 254 15.18 5.16 -11.53
C GLN A 254 15.83 5.56 -10.20
N PHE A 255 17.15 5.66 -10.22
CA PHE A 255 17.97 6.08 -9.08
C PHE A 255 18.41 7.52 -9.24
N TYR A 256 18.34 8.29 -8.15
CA TYR A 256 18.71 9.70 -8.09
C TYR A 256 19.64 9.96 -6.91
N PHE A 257 20.67 10.77 -7.13
CA PHE A 257 21.50 11.32 -6.07
C PHE A 257 21.45 12.84 -6.12
N THR A 258 21.24 13.46 -4.97
CA THR A 258 21.35 14.91 -4.82
C THR A 258 22.75 15.24 -4.32
N PRO A 259 23.61 15.91 -5.13
CA PRO A 259 24.96 16.24 -4.69
C PRO A 259 24.99 17.11 -3.43
N ASN A 260 26.10 17.02 -2.67
CA ASN A 260 26.30 17.91 -1.53
C ASN A 260 26.30 19.38 -1.99
N ASN A 261 25.66 20.25 -1.22
CA ASN A 261 25.45 21.67 -1.54
C ASN A 261 24.56 21.91 -2.77
N SER A 262 23.65 20.98 -3.07
CA SER A 262 22.67 21.08 -4.15
C SER A 262 21.28 20.68 -3.63
N ASN A 263 20.24 21.25 -4.25
CA ASN A 263 18.84 20.82 -4.13
C ASN A 263 18.32 20.19 -5.44
N THR A 264 19.22 19.91 -6.39
CA THR A 264 18.85 19.32 -7.68
C THR A 264 19.28 17.86 -7.72
N GLU A 265 18.30 16.97 -7.91
CA GLU A 265 18.51 15.54 -8.11
C GLU A 265 19.22 15.27 -9.45
N GLN A 266 20.11 14.28 -9.44
CA GLN A 266 20.80 13.80 -10.64
C GLN A 266 20.54 12.32 -10.84
N THR A 267 20.06 11.94 -12.02
CA THR A 267 19.89 10.53 -12.41
C THR A 267 21.21 9.78 -12.36
N GLN A 268 21.19 8.59 -11.77
CA GLN A 268 22.37 7.74 -11.57
C GLN A 268 22.37 6.60 -12.59
N GLY A 269 22.44 6.99 -13.87
CA GLY A 269 22.32 6.06 -15.00
C GLY A 269 20.86 5.87 -15.48
N PRO A 270 20.64 4.96 -16.45
CA PRO A 270 19.30 4.63 -16.93
C PRO A 270 18.49 3.86 -15.87
N PRO A 271 17.15 3.78 -16.02
CA PRO A 271 16.32 2.94 -15.17
C PRO A 271 16.77 1.47 -15.18
N VAL A 272 16.63 0.81 -14.03
CA VAL A 272 16.92 -0.60 -13.84
C VAL A 272 15.61 -1.38 -13.80
N SER A 273 15.49 -2.39 -14.66
CA SER A 273 14.36 -3.31 -14.63
C SER A 273 14.59 -4.40 -13.56
N ILE A 274 13.69 -4.48 -12.58
CA ILE A 274 13.70 -5.48 -11.51
C ILE A 274 12.52 -6.44 -11.77
N PRO A 275 12.78 -7.68 -12.23
CA PRO A 275 11.72 -8.66 -12.48
C PRO A 275 10.91 -9.01 -11.22
N PRO A 276 9.72 -9.62 -11.38
CA PRO A 276 8.94 -10.14 -10.26
C PRO A 276 9.76 -10.95 -9.26
N GLY A 277 9.61 -10.66 -7.96
CA GLY A 277 10.29 -11.38 -6.87
C GLY A 277 11.80 -11.13 -6.77
N MET A 278 12.37 -10.25 -7.60
CA MET A 278 13.80 -9.95 -7.61
C MET A 278 14.13 -8.68 -6.81
N THR A 279 15.42 -8.53 -6.48
CA THR A 279 15.94 -7.35 -5.80
C THR A 279 17.10 -6.74 -6.58
N TYR A 280 17.34 -5.44 -6.35
CA TYR A 280 18.51 -4.72 -6.84
C TYR A 280 19.20 -4.01 -5.67
N THR A 281 20.52 -4.11 -5.59
CA THR A 281 21.32 -3.45 -4.56
C THR A 281 22.08 -2.27 -5.14
N TRP A 282 21.80 -1.08 -4.62
CA TRP A 282 22.51 0.14 -4.97
C TRP A 282 23.46 0.58 -3.85
N THR A 283 24.75 0.68 -4.16
CA THR A 283 25.76 1.13 -3.20
C THR A 283 25.72 2.64 -3.03
N LEU A 284 25.61 3.09 -1.78
CA LEU A 284 25.65 4.51 -1.43
C LEU A 284 27.11 4.90 -1.12
N THR A 285 27.64 5.92 -1.80
CA THR A 285 29.08 6.25 -1.79
C THR A 285 29.41 7.65 -1.25
N ASN A 286 28.41 8.49 -0.99
CA ASN A 286 28.62 9.86 -0.52
C ASN A 286 29.16 9.88 0.91
N ILE A 287 30.18 10.67 1.21
CA ILE A 287 30.79 10.68 2.55
C ILE A 287 29.76 11.09 3.62
N PRO A 288 29.53 10.27 4.68
CA PRO A 288 28.58 10.60 5.73
C PRO A 288 29.05 11.77 6.60
N PRO A 289 28.15 12.42 7.35
CA PRO A 289 28.50 13.29 8.48
C PRO A 289 29.27 12.49 9.56
N ASN A 290 30.60 12.45 9.47
CA ASN A 290 31.45 11.64 10.34
C ASN A 290 31.52 12.22 11.77
N LYS A 291 30.61 11.77 12.66
CA LYS A 291 30.58 12.05 14.11
C LYS A 291 30.45 13.53 14.46
N ILE A 292 29.77 14.30 13.63
CA ILE A 292 29.53 15.74 13.85
C ILE A 292 28.06 16.09 13.63
N SER A 293 27.55 17.03 14.41
CA SER A 293 26.27 17.67 14.14
C SER A 293 26.45 18.71 13.04
N LEU A 294 25.75 18.55 11.92
CA LEU A 294 25.80 19.49 10.81
C LEU A 294 24.44 19.60 10.11
N LEU A 295 24.19 20.75 9.51
CA LEU A 295 23.17 20.92 8.48
C LEU A 295 23.85 20.74 7.12
N ARG A 296 23.31 19.85 6.28
CA ARG A 296 23.78 19.61 4.92
C ARG A 296 22.65 19.84 3.95
N GLN A 297 22.93 20.58 2.88
CA GLN A 297 22.06 20.62 1.71
C GLN A 297 22.46 19.47 0.76
N GLY A 298 21.49 18.66 0.35
CA GLY A 298 21.72 17.48 -0.49
C GLY A 298 22.45 16.35 0.25
N GLY A 299 23.12 15.49 -0.51
CA GLY A 299 23.75 14.27 -0.02
C GLY A 299 22.78 13.11 0.20
N THR A 300 21.59 13.19 -0.38
CA THR A 300 20.50 12.23 -0.28
C THR A 300 20.39 11.39 -1.54
N TYR A 301 19.80 10.21 -1.38
CA TYR A 301 19.54 9.25 -2.43
C TYR A 301 18.03 9.06 -2.53
N ARG A 302 17.49 9.03 -3.75
CA ARG A 302 16.09 8.70 -4.02
C ARG A 302 15.99 7.55 -5.01
N VAL A 303 15.02 6.69 -4.74
CA VAL A 303 14.59 5.61 -5.64
C VAL A 303 13.18 5.93 -6.07
N GLU A 304 12.92 5.92 -7.37
CA GLU A 304 11.60 6.05 -7.95
C GLU A 304 11.28 4.80 -8.78
N SER A 305 10.10 4.23 -8.59
CA SER A 305 9.64 3.03 -9.29
C SER A 305 8.30 3.30 -9.96
N ASP A 306 8.07 2.69 -11.12
CA ASP A 306 6.81 2.80 -11.87
C ASP A 306 5.70 1.87 -11.37
N ILE A 307 6.05 0.84 -10.58
CA ILE A 307 5.13 0.01 -9.79
C ILE A 307 5.59 -0.08 -8.32
N PRO A 308 4.71 -0.48 -7.39
CA PRO A 308 5.05 -0.57 -5.98
C PRO A 308 6.16 -1.59 -5.69
N THR A 309 7.14 -1.14 -4.91
CA THR A 309 8.30 -1.91 -4.44
C THR A 309 8.44 -1.76 -2.92
N ILE A 310 9.40 -2.48 -2.34
CA ILE A 310 9.87 -2.27 -0.97
C ILE A 310 11.35 -1.86 -1.00
N ALA A 311 11.80 -1.11 0.01
CA ALA A 311 13.19 -0.69 0.09
C ALA A 311 13.78 -0.89 1.50
N TYR A 312 15.03 -1.34 1.55
CA TYR A 312 15.82 -1.52 2.77
C TYR A 312 17.15 -0.80 2.65
N GLN A 313 17.56 -0.09 3.70
CA GLN A 313 18.88 0.50 3.79
C GLN A 313 19.76 -0.31 4.75
N HIS A 314 20.86 -0.86 4.25
CA HIS A 314 21.90 -1.50 5.07
C HIS A 314 23.02 -0.50 5.35
N SER A 315 23.39 -0.36 6.62
CA SER A 315 24.31 0.68 7.09
C SER A 315 25.36 0.09 8.03
N PRO A 316 26.53 -0.36 7.52
CA PRO A 316 26.89 -0.52 6.11
C PRO A 316 26.47 -1.87 5.53
N ILE A 317 26.71 -2.07 4.23
CA ILE A 317 26.49 -3.37 3.55
C ILE A 317 27.45 -4.45 4.05
N GLY A 318 28.66 -4.06 4.45
CA GLY A 318 29.67 -4.95 5.01
C GLY A 318 29.51 -5.13 6.52
N GLN A 319 29.98 -6.26 7.04
CA GLN A 319 30.03 -6.51 8.47
C GLN A 319 31.01 -5.54 9.16
N ASN A 320 30.55 -4.91 10.25
CA ASN A 320 31.40 -4.17 11.18
C ASN A 320 30.77 -4.16 12.58
N TYR A 321 31.22 -3.27 13.47
CA TYR A 321 30.69 -3.17 14.85
C TYR A 321 29.30 -2.51 14.93
N THR A 322 28.87 -1.80 13.90
CA THR A 322 27.65 -0.97 13.90
C THR A 322 26.72 -1.29 12.73
N ASN A 323 26.87 -2.46 12.09
CA ASN A 323 26.06 -2.79 10.92
C ASN A 323 24.61 -3.05 11.33
N ASP A 324 23.69 -2.37 10.66
CA ASP A 324 22.25 -2.54 10.86
C ASP A 324 21.52 -2.44 9.51
N ALA A 325 20.24 -2.79 9.49
CA ALA A 325 19.36 -2.60 8.35
C ALA A 325 18.02 -2.00 8.79
N SER A 326 17.53 -1.02 8.03
CA SER A 326 16.23 -0.40 8.24
C SER A 326 15.35 -0.60 7.03
N MET A 327 14.09 -1.01 7.25
CA MET A 327 13.05 -0.92 6.23
C MET A 327 12.68 0.54 6.05
N LEU A 328 12.74 1.04 4.82
CA LEU A 328 12.37 2.41 4.51
C LEU A 328 10.86 2.49 4.29
N LEU A 329 10.26 3.54 4.85
CA LEU A 329 8.91 3.92 4.48
C LEU A 329 8.95 4.69 3.17
N PRO A 330 7.96 4.53 2.29
CA PRO A 330 7.84 5.37 1.10
C PRO A 330 7.40 6.78 1.48
N GLU A 331 7.66 7.75 0.61
CA GLU A 331 7.36 9.17 0.87
C GLU A 331 5.89 9.42 1.21
N HIS A 332 4.94 8.73 0.56
CA HIS A 332 3.51 8.88 0.84
C HIS A 332 3.10 8.39 2.24
N ALA A 333 3.92 7.56 2.89
CA ALA A 333 3.68 7.03 4.23
C ALA A 333 4.36 7.86 5.33
N MET A 334 5.16 8.87 4.96
CA MET A 334 5.87 9.73 5.90
C MET A 334 4.92 10.58 6.75
N ARG A 335 5.34 10.88 7.97
CA ARG A 335 4.59 11.71 8.92
C ARG A 335 5.49 12.84 9.43
N SER A 336 4.89 13.84 10.06
CA SER A 336 5.66 14.96 10.62
C SER A 336 6.18 14.70 12.04
N ASN A 337 5.65 13.69 12.73
CA ASN A 337 5.98 13.40 14.13
C ASN A 337 6.69 12.05 14.26
N HIS A 338 7.88 12.06 14.89
CA HIS A 338 8.73 10.88 15.06
C HIS A 338 9.16 10.73 16.52
N ILE A 339 9.32 9.47 16.95
CA ILE A 339 9.95 9.14 18.23
C ILE A 339 11.34 8.59 17.92
N ILE A 340 12.35 9.28 18.42
CA ILE A 340 13.75 8.89 18.23
C ILE A 340 14.21 8.15 19.48
N ALA A 341 14.62 6.90 19.31
CA ALA A 341 15.28 6.14 20.36
C ALA A 341 16.77 6.51 20.40
N SER A 342 17.32 6.64 21.60
CA SER A 342 18.75 6.82 21.83
C SER A 342 19.21 5.88 22.93
N TYR A 343 20.41 5.32 22.77
CA TYR A 343 21.02 4.37 23.70
C TYR A 343 22.45 4.84 24.02
N PRO A 344 22.96 4.63 25.26
CA PRO A 344 24.34 4.93 25.58
C PRO A 344 25.31 4.16 24.67
N ALA A 345 26.43 4.78 24.32
CA ALA A 345 27.46 4.16 23.48
C ALA A 345 27.87 2.78 24.01
N SER A 346 27.75 1.74 23.18
CA SER A 346 28.15 0.36 23.50
C SER A 346 29.57 0.03 23.05
N VAL A 347 30.13 0.81 22.12
CA VAL A 347 31.48 0.64 21.55
C VAL A 347 32.22 1.97 21.53
N GLY A 348 33.19 2.14 22.43
CA GLY A 348 33.97 3.38 22.56
C GLY A 348 33.10 4.60 22.93
N ASN A 349 33.64 5.80 22.73
CA ASN A 349 32.90 7.06 22.94
C ASN A 349 32.12 7.48 21.68
N TYR A 350 31.49 6.52 21.00
CA TYR A 350 30.76 6.79 19.77
C TYR A 350 29.38 7.37 20.10
N PRO A 351 29.06 8.61 19.72
CA PRO A 351 27.82 9.26 20.13
C PRO A 351 26.62 8.58 19.48
N SER A 352 25.51 8.50 20.22
CA SER A 352 24.21 8.25 19.61
C SER A 352 23.82 9.48 18.78
N TYR A 353 23.27 9.27 17.60
CA TYR A 353 22.85 10.35 16.71
C TYR A 353 21.50 10.02 16.09
N PHE A 354 20.92 11.02 15.42
CA PHE A 354 19.81 10.82 14.51
C PHE A 354 20.01 11.73 13.30
N ASN A 355 19.47 11.30 12.16
CA ASN A 355 19.45 12.09 10.94
C ASN A 355 18.02 12.52 10.66
N VAL A 356 17.85 13.74 10.14
CA VAL A 356 16.58 14.22 9.61
C VAL A 356 16.82 14.65 8.18
N ILE A 357 16.04 14.09 7.26
CA ILE A 357 16.00 14.51 5.86
C ILE A 357 14.72 15.30 5.67
N ALA A 358 14.85 16.59 5.37
CA ALA A 358 13.71 17.40 4.96
C ALA A 358 13.41 17.11 3.48
N LEU A 359 12.14 16.80 3.17
CA LEU A 359 11.69 16.54 1.79
C LEU A 359 11.17 17.80 1.11
N GLU A 360 10.80 18.81 1.91
CA GLU A 360 10.26 20.09 1.43
C GLU A 360 11.19 21.23 1.86
N ASP A 361 11.31 22.23 0.98
CA ASP A 361 12.04 23.47 1.27
C ASP A 361 11.44 24.19 2.48
N ASP A 362 12.27 24.98 3.18
CA ASP A 362 11.88 25.76 4.37
C ASP A 362 11.28 24.94 5.54
N THR A 363 11.48 23.62 5.54
CA THR A 363 11.09 22.75 6.67
C THR A 363 11.81 23.16 7.96
N THR A 364 11.03 23.43 9.01
CA THR A 364 11.56 23.69 10.35
C THR A 364 11.55 22.40 11.19
N VAL A 365 12.72 22.00 11.68
CA VAL A 365 12.88 20.84 12.55
C VAL A 365 13.01 21.29 14.01
N SER A 366 12.14 20.76 14.87
CA SER A 366 12.20 20.98 16.33
C SER A 366 12.22 19.64 17.06
N TRP A 367 13.02 19.51 18.12
CA TRP A 367 13.06 18.33 18.98
C TRP A 367 13.07 18.72 20.45
N THR A 368 12.62 17.80 21.31
CA THR A 368 12.64 17.96 22.77
C THR A 368 13.41 16.80 23.40
N PRO A 369 14.62 17.02 23.92
CA PRO A 369 15.36 15.96 24.59
C PRO A 369 14.70 15.61 25.94
N ARG A 370 14.73 14.33 26.33
CA ARG A 370 14.14 13.87 27.61
C ARG A 370 14.97 14.25 28.84
N VAL A 371 16.25 14.52 28.64
CA VAL A 371 17.18 15.03 29.64
C VAL A 371 17.66 16.40 29.17
N ASN A 372 17.73 17.38 30.08
CA ASN A 372 18.32 18.67 29.75
C ASN A 372 19.78 18.43 29.33
N THR A 373 20.07 18.70 28.06
CA THR A 373 21.41 18.71 27.48
C THR A 373 22.16 19.96 27.85
#